data_AF-A0A961GIG6-F1
#
_entry.id   AF-A0A961GIG6-F1
#
_cell.length_a   1.000
_cell.length_b   1.000
_cell.length_c   1.000
_cell.angle_alpha   90.00
_cell.angle_beta   90.00
_cell.angle_gamma   90.00
#
_symmetry.space_group_name_H-M   'P 1'
#
loop_
_entity.id
_entity.type
_entity.pdbx_description
1 polymer ?
#
loop_
_entity_poly.entity_id
_entity_poly.type
_entity_poly.pdbx_seq_one_letter_code
_entity_poly.pdbx_strand_id
1 'polypeptide(L)'
;MDWGALGSEVIVTAVLCIPLGLSVWALLDCARRPAWAWSLAGRSRVAWLVAILCGVLLVPAGLAVSLTYLLWTRPAVAAAEDGDFPHTAGSRRRPS
;
A
#
# COMPACT_ATOMS: atom_id res chain seq x y z
N MET A 1 41.80 0.17 3.67
CA MET A 1 40.40 -0.23 3.48
C MET A 1 39.59 0.64 4.42
N ASP A 2 38.77 1.55 3.87
CA ASP A 2 38.09 2.56 4.67
C ASP A 2 36.68 2.08 5.06
N TRP A 3 36.60 1.44 6.22
CA TRP A 3 35.38 0.76 6.68
C TRP A 3 34.19 1.71 6.90
N GLY A 4 34.45 3.00 7.15
CA GLY A 4 33.41 4.02 7.28
C GLY A 4 32.71 4.34 5.95
N ALA A 5 33.48 4.40 4.86
CA ALA A 5 32.94 4.63 3.52
C ALA A 5 32.13 3.42 3.02
N LEU A 6 32.60 2.19 3.29
CA LEU A 6 31.85 0.98 2.94
C LEU A 6 30.52 0.90 3.70
N GLY A 7 30.51 1.28 4.98
CA GLY A 7 29.28 1.32 5.78
C GLY A 7 28.25 2.29 5.24
N SER A 8 28.66 3.51 4.87
CA SER A 8 27.73 4.51 4.31
C SER A 8 27.19 4.11 2.94
N GLU A 9 28.02 3.54 2.06
CA GLU A 9 27.59 3.06 0.74
C GLU A 9 26.57 1.92 0.85
N VAL A 10 26.76 0.98 1.77
CA VAL A 10 25.81 -0.11 2.03
C VAL A 10 24.48 0.44 2.54
N ILE A 11 24.50 1.42 3.45
CA ILE A 11 23.28 2.05 3.97
C ILE A 11 22.53 2.79 2.85
N VAL A 12 23.23 3.59 2.05
CA VAL A 12 22.63 4.34 0.93
C VAL A 12 22.02 3.37 -0.08
N THR A 13 22.73 2.30 -0.42
CA THR A 13 22.24 1.27 -1.35
C THR A 13 21.00 0.57 -0.80
N ALA A 14 21.02 0.16 0.47
CA ALA A 14 19.87 -0.48 1.12
C ALA A 14 18.64 0.45 1.12
N VAL A 15 18.82 1.74 1.43
CA VAL A 15 17.74 2.73 1.40
C VAL A 15 17.18 2.92 0.00
N LEU A 16 18.01 2.91 -1.04
CA LEU A 16 17.57 3.00 -2.44
C LEU A 16 16.86 1.73 -2.94
N CYS A 17 17.15 0.56 -2.37
CA CYS A 17 16.45 -0.68 -2.71
C CYS A 17 15.01 -0.75 -2.15
N ILE A 18 14.71 -0.06 -1.04
CA ILE A 18 13.38 -0.05 -0.41
C ILE A 18 12.26 0.43 -1.35
N PRO A 19 12.34 1.61 -2.01
CA PRO A 19 11.30 2.07 -2.92
C PRO A 19 11.13 1.13 -4.12
N LEU A 20 12.19 0.49 -4.61
CA LEU A 20 12.09 -0.51 -5.68
C LEU A 20 11.29 -1.73 -5.23
N GLY A 21 11.59 -2.27 -4.03
CA GLY A 21 10.85 -3.39 -3.45
C GLY A 21 9.37 -3.07 -3.23
N LEU A 22 9.06 -1.90 -2.65
CA LEU A 22 7.69 -1.43 -2.45
C LEU A 22 6.95 -1.23 -3.78
N SER A 23 7.62 -0.73 -4.80
CA SER A 23 7.02 -0.54 -6.12
C SER A 23 6.66 -1.86 -6.79
N VAL A 24 7.56 -2.84 -6.73
CA VAL A 24 7.30 -4.20 -7.23
C VAL A 24 6.14 -4.82 -6.46
N TRP A 25 6.10 -4.66 -5.13
CA TRP A 25 5.00 -5.15 -4.30
C TRP A 25 3.67 -4.50 -4.67
N ALA A 26 3.63 -3.17 -4.84
CA ALA A 26 2.42 -2.44 -5.21
C ALA A 26 1.93 -2.78 -6.63
N LEU A 27 2.85 -2.98 -7.58
CA LEU A 27 2.53 -3.50 -8.92
C LEU A 27 1.91 -4.89 -8.83
N LEU A 28 2.47 -5.77 -7.99
CA LEU A 28 1.94 -7.11 -7.78
C LEU A 28 0.56 -7.09 -7.08
N ASP A 29 0.32 -6.22 -6.11
CA ASP A 29 -1.01 -6.06 -5.49
C ASP A 29 -2.03 -5.59 -6.53
N CYS A 30 -1.69 -4.55 -7.31
CA CYS A 30 -2.53 -4.08 -8.40
C CYS A 30 -2.76 -5.15 -9.48
N ALA A 31 -1.76 -6.01 -9.73
CA ALA A 31 -1.85 -7.07 -10.72
C ALA A 31 -2.74 -8.23 -10.25
N ARG A 32 -2.65 -8.58 -8.96
CA ARG A 32 -3.40 -9.69 -8.33
C ARG A 32 -4.88 -9.36 -8.14
N ARG A 33 -5.26 -8.08 -8.01
CA ARG A 33 -6.68 -7.70 -7.85
C ARG A 33 -7.44 -7.75 -9.19
N PRO A 34 -8.55 -8.50 -9.29
CA PRO A 34 -9.30 -8.69 -10.53
C PRO A 34 -10.03 -7.41 -10.97
N ALA A 35 -10.23 -7.25 -12.28
CA ALA A 35 -10.75 -6.01 -12.88
C ALA A 35 -12.14 -5.58 -12.37
N TRP A 36 -12.99 -6.54 -11.98
CA TRP A 36 -14.32 -6.26 -11.44
C TRP A 36 -14.30 -5.52 -10.09
N ALA A 37 -13.27 -5.75 -9.27
CA ALA A 37 -13.10 -5.05 -7.99
C ALA A 37 -12.71 -3.59 -8.22
N TRP A 38 -11.91 -3.32 -9.25
CA TRP A 38 -11.52 -1.97 -9.65
C TRP A 38 -12.69 -1.18 -10.25
N SER A 39 -13.54 -1.83 -11.06
CA SER A 39 -14.73 -1.19 -11.62
C SER A 39 -15.78 -0.84 -10.56
N LEU A 40 -15.98 -1.72 -9.56
CA LEU A 40 -16.85 -1.42 -8.41
C LEU A 40 -16.33 -0.26 -7.57
N ALA A 41 -15.01 -0.14 -7.43
CA ALA A 41 -14.38 0.97 -6.73
C ALA A 41 -14.36 2.29 -7.54
N GLY A 42 -14.85 2.28 -8.78
CA GLY A 42 -14.88 3.46 -9.66
C GLY A 42 -13.49 3.98 -10.02
N ARG A 43 -12.44 3.15 -9.93
CA ARG A 43 -11.05 3.57 -10.20
C ARG A 43 -10.42 2.72 -11.30
N SER A 44 -9.66 3.37 -12.17
CA SER A 44 -8.97 2.71 -13.27
C SER A 44 -7.68 2.02 -12.80
N ARG A 45 -7.66 0.69 -12.87
CA ARG A 45 -6.47 -0.13 -12.58
C ARG A 45 -5.22 0.32 -13.34
N VAL A 46 -5.40 0.69 -14.61
CA VAL A 46 -4.31 1.15 -15.49
C VAL A 46 -3.73 2.49 -15.00
N ALA A 47 -4.56 3.42 -14.52
CA ALA A 47 -4.05 4.69 -13.99
C ALA A 47 -3.21 4.48 -12.73
N TRP A 48 -3.59 3.54 -11.86
CA TRP A 48 -2.81 3.19 -10.68
C TRP A 48 -1.50 2.48 -11.02
N LEU A 49 -1.51 1.57 -11.99
CA LEU A 49 -0.27 0.96 -12.49
C LEU A 49 0.71 2.01 -13.04
N VAL A 50 0.21 2.96 -13.84
CA VAL A 50 1.03 4.06 -14.40
C VAL A 50 1.51 5.00 -13.29
N ALA A 51 0.66 5.35 -12.33
CA ALA A 51 1.04 6.20 -11.21
C ALA A 51 2.12 5.55 -10.33
N ILE A 52 2.01 4.25 -10.05
CA ILE A 52 3.03 3.48 -9.33
C ILE A 52 4.32 3.46 -10.14
N LEU A 53 4.25 3.13 -11.43
CA LEU A 53 5.42 3.07 -12.32
C LEU A 53 6.15 4.42 -12.41
N CYS A 54 5.40 5.52 -12.47
CA CYS A 54 5.93 6.88 -12.48
C CYS A 54 6.50 7.28 -11.10
N GLY A 55 5.86 6.85 -10.01
CA GLY A 55 6.30 7.08 -8.64
C GLY A 55 7.61 6.37 -8.27
N VAL A 56 7.90 5.19 -8.84
CA VAL A 56 9.17 4.46 -8.63
C VAL A 56 10.39 5.30 -9.00
N LEU A 57 10.26 6.13 -10.04
CA LEU A 57 11.34 6.95 -10.58
C LEU A 57 11.64 8.19 -9.70
N LEU A 58 10.75 8.55 -8.78
CA LEU A 58 10.94 9.66 -7.84
C LEU A 58 11.21 9.13 -6.43
N VAL A 59 12.50 9.08 -6.06
CA VAL A 59 13.07 8.78 -4.72
C VAL A 59 12.25 9.28 -3.49
N PRO A 60 11.54 10.43 -3.46
CA PRO A 60 10.66 10.80 -2.33
C PRO A 60 9.43 9.90 -2.11
N ALA A 61 9.00 9.12 -3.11
CA ALA A 61 7.80 8.28 -3.03
C ALA A 61 7.93 7.15 -2.00
N GLY A 62 9.15 6.61 -1.79
CA GLY A 62 9.39 5.58 -0.78
C GLY A 62 9.16 6.06 0.66
N LEU A 63 9.49 7.33 0.92
CA LEU A 63 9.23 7.98 2.20
C LEU A 63 7.73 8.19 2.40
N ALA A 64 7.03 8.62 1.35
CA ALA A 64 5.58 8.83 1.37
C ALA A 64 4.79 7.52 1.58
N VAL A 65 5.21 6.42 0.95
CA VAL A 65 4.56 5.11 1.10
C VAL A 65 4.74 4.56 2.52
N SER A 66 5.95 4.67 3.10
CA SER A 66 6.19 4.24 4.48
C SER A 66 5.36 5.02 5.50
N LEU A 67 5.25 6.34 5.31
CA LEU A 67 4.38 7.19 6.14
C LEU A 67 2.90 6.80 5.97
N THR A 68 2.46 6.56 4.74
CA THR A 68 1.05 6.23 4.44
C THR A 68 0.67 4.87 5.03
N TYR A 69 1.56 3.88 4.96
CA TYR A 69 1.31 2.56 5.52
C TYR A 69 1.20 2.58 7.05
N LEU A 70 2.12 3.28 7.73
CA LEU A 70 2.12 3.41 9.19
C LEU A 70 0.89 4.19 9.70
N LEU A 71 0.49 5.25 9.01
CA LEU A 71 -0.56 6.15 9.48
C LEU A 71 -1.98 5.68 9.11
N TRP A 72 -2.18 5.04 7.97
CA TRP A 72 -3.53 4.70 7.48
C TRP A 72 -3.80 3.20 7.46
N THR A 73 -2.84 2.39 7.01
CA THR A 73 -3.06 0.94 6.88
C THR A 73 -2.99 0.25 8.24
N ARG A 74 -2.00 0.59 9.08
CA ARG A 74 -1.83 -0.02 10.41
C ARG A 74 -3.07 0.14 11.32
N PRO A 75 -3.68 1.33 11.48
CA PRO A 75 -4.88 1.45 12.31
C PRO A 75 -6.12 0.83 11.67
N ALA A 76 -6.25 0.86 10.33
CA ALA A 76 -7.39 0.24 9.65
C ALA A 76 -7.36 -1.29 9.74
N VAL A 77 -6.18 -1.90 9.72
CA VAL A 77 -6.00 -3.34 9.93
C VAL A 77 -6.25 -3.71 11.40
N ALA A 78 -5.74 -2.93 12.34
CA ALA A 78 -6.01 -3.13 13.77
C ALA A 78 -7.52 -3.04 14.09
N ALA A 79 -8.23 -2.06 13.51
CA ALA A 79 -9.68 -1.93 13.69
C ALA A 79 -10.48 -3.08 13.06
N ALA A 80 -9.99 -3.67 11.96
CA ALA A 80 -10.60 -4.84 11.35
C ALA A 80 -10.30 -6.14 12.14
N GLU A 81 -9.13 -6.24 12.76
CA GLU A 81 -8.77 -7.33 13.67
C GLU A 81 -9.57 -7.29 14.98
N ASP A 82 -9.92 -6.09 15.47
CA ASP A 82 -10.78 -5.90 16.66
C ASP A 82 -12.27 -6.17 16.40
N GLY A 83 -12.67 -6.48 15.16
CA GLY A 83 -14.01 -6.98 14.83
C GLY A 83 -15.14 -5.96 14.97
N ASP A 84 -14.84 -4.66 14.97
CA ASP A 84 -15.85 -3.61 15.09
C ASP A 84 -16.54 -3.34 13.75
N PHE A 85 -17.42 -4.26 13.36
CA PHE A 85 -18.38 -4.02 12.30
C PHE A 85 -19.46 -3.07 12.82
N PRO A 86 -19.75 -1.94 12.15
CA PRO A 86 -20.90 -1.11 12.48
C PRO A 86 -22.14 -1.99 12.56
N HIS A 87 -22.68 -2.14 13.78
CA HIS A 87 -23.90 -2.87 14.03
C HIS A 87 -25.06 -2.09 13.40
N THR A 88 -25.31 -2.28 12.11
CA THR A 88 -26.61 -2.01 11.51
C THR A 88 -27.59 -3.04 12.03
N ALA A 89 -28.04 -2.82 13.28
CA ALA A 89 -29.18 -3.47 13.89
C ALA A 89 -30.45 -3.01 13.14
N GLY A 90 -30.68 -3.61 11.98
CA GLY A 90 -31.78 -3.27 11.09
C GLY A 90 -32.27 -4.50 10.35
N SER A 91 -33.01 -5.36 11.03
CA SER A 91 -34.22 -6.02 10.49
C SER A 91 -34.70 -7.15 11.40
N ARG A 92 -35.63 -6.84 12.31
CA ARG A 92 -36.58 -7.86 12.80
C ARG A 92 -37.86 -7.76 11.99
N ARG A 93 -37.94 -8.70 11.04
CA ARG A 93 -39.04 -9.11 10.15
C ARG A 93 -40.47 -8.76 10.62
N ARG A 94 -41.29 -8.22 9.70
CA ARG A 94 -42.73 -8.57 9.50
C ARG A 94 -42.80 -10.03 9.03
N PRO A 95 -43.79 -10.88 9.37
CA PRO A 95 -45.25 -10.70 9.16
C PRO A 95 -46.07 -11.09 10.43
N SER A 96 -47.38 -10.87 10.58
CA SER A 96 -48.56 -11.07 9.72
C SER A 96 -49.67 -10.07 10.07
#